data_AF-A0A2P6SDS9-F1
#
_entry.id   AF-A0A2P6SDS9-F1
#
_cell.length_a   1.000
_cell.length_b   1.000
_cell.length_c   1.000
_cell.angle_alpha   90.00
_cell.angle_beta   90.00
_cell.angle_gamma   90.00
#
_symmetry.space_group_name_H-M   'P 1'
#
loop_
_entity.id
_entity.type
_entity.pdbx_description
1 polymer ?
#
loop_
_entity_poly.entity_id
_entity_poly.type
_entity_poly.pdbx_seq_one_letter_code
_entity_poly.pdbx_strand_id
1 'polypeptide(L)'
;MYFSTKRQQFLIDQGYSFKVITSLPPPESGADLSNHRVEDQLALLSKVLSAGDDKVGLEPHDNDADDISLQKAHRSTGSMSVMSGSDGMVYMEYSNEKHKHSKVQVKSKPRDPAKRHHLFKQRRG
;
A
#
# COMPACT_ATOMS: atom_id res chain seq x y z
N MET A 1 22.39 19.84 -2.84
CA MET A 1 20.90 19.80 -2.80
C MET A 1 20.39 18.54 -3.48
N TYR A 2 20.25 17.42 -2.77
CA TYR A 2 19.82 16.14 -3.38
C TYR A 2 18.32 16.10 -3.70
N PHE A 3 17.46 16.48 -2.75
CA PHE A 3 16.00 16.45 -2.94
C PHE A 3 15.52 17.46 -3.99
N SER A 4 16.18 18.61 -4.11
CA SER A 4 15.84 19.64 -5.09
C SER A 4 15.97 19.16 -6.53
N THR A 5 16.99 18.35 -6.84
CA THR A 5 17.18 17.76 -8.19
C THR A 5 16.04 16.81 -8.55
N LYS A 6 15.61 15.96 -7.61
CA LYS A 6 14.45 15.07 -7.83
C LYS A 6 13.17 15.87 -8.06
N ARG A 7 12.95 16.93 -7.27
CA ARG A 7 11.79 17.82 -7.42
C ARG A 7 11.82 18.58 -8.75
N GLN A 8 13.00 19.01 -9.20
CA GLN A 8 13.17 19.65 -10.50
C GLN A 8 12.74 18.71 -11.63
N GLN A 9 13.23 17.47 -11.64
CA GLN A 9 12.83 16.48 -12.65
C GLN A 9 11.31 16.26 -12.63
N PHE A 10 10.74 16.05 -11.44
CA PHE A 10 9.29 15.86 -11.29
C PHE A 10 8.48 17.04 -11.86
N LEU A 11 8.87 18.29 -11.57
CA LEU A 11 8.16 19.47 -12.07
C LEU A 11 8.25 19.60 -13.59
N ILE A 12 9.41 19.30 -14.17
CA ILE A 12 9.62 19.31 -15.62
C ILE A 12 8.75 18.23 -16.29
N ASP A 13 8.70 17.03 -15.70
CA ASP A 13 7.90 15.92 -16.24
C ASP A 13 6.39 16.23 -16.24
N GLN A 14 5.91 17.05 -15.31
CA GLN A 14 4.52 17.54 -15.30
C GLN A 14 4.26 18.70 -16.27
N GLY A 15 5.28 19.17 -17.00
CA GLY A 15 5.15 20.26 -17.97
C GLY A 15 5.29 21.67 -17.39
N TYR A 16 5.77 21.82 -16.14
CA TYR A 16 6.02 23.13 -15.57
C TYR A 16 7.33 23.74 -16.08
N SER A 17 7.35 25.06 -16.25
CA SER A 17 8.58 25.82 -16.46
C SER A 17 9.35 25.95 -15.14
N PHE A 18 10.61 25.50 -15.12
CA PHE A 18 11.46 25.53 -13.93
C PHE A 18 12.69 26.43 -14.15
N LYS A 19 13.00 27.28 -13.17
CA LYS A 19 14.19 28.15 -13.18
C LYS A 19 14.84 28.18 -11.81
N VAL A 20 16.17 28.05 -11.77
CA VAL A 20 16.98 28.23 -10.55
C VAL A 20 17.35 29.71 -10.41
N ILE A 21 17.04 30.30 -9.25
CA ILE A 21 17.45 31.67 -8.89
C ILE A 21 18.48 31.54 -7.77
N THR A 22 19.70 32.03 -8.01
CA THR A 22 20.82 31.93 -7.06
C THR A 22 20.93 33.13 -6.13
N SER A 23 20.38 34.27 -6.54
CA SER A 23 20.46 35.53 -5.79
C SER A 23 19.16 36.30 -5.90
N LEU A 24 18.51 36.51 -4.76
CA LEU A 24 17.34 37.35 -4.56
C LEU A 24 17.27 37.64 -3.05
N PRO A 25 17.02 38.86 -2.56
CA PRO A 25 16.80 40.16 -3.23
C PRO A 25 18.09 40.83 -3.76
N PRO A 26 18.02 42.03 -4.37
CA PRO A 26 19.22 42.81 -4.72
C PRO A 26 20.12 43.01 -3.51
N PRO A 27 21.46 43.01 -3.68
CA PRO A 27 22.42 43.06 -2.57
C PRO A 27 22.30 44.32 -1.69
N GLU A 28 21.74 45.40 -2.23
CA GLU A 28 21.51 46.67 -1.53
C GLU A 28 20.32 46.64 -0.56
N SER A 29 19.43 45.64 -0.67
CA SER A 29 18.19 45.55 0.12
C SER A 29 18.40 45.03 1.56
N GLY A 30 19.65 44.84 1.97
CA GLY A 30 20.01 44.17 3.22
C GLY A 30 19.38 44.83 4.45
N ALA A 31 19.31 46.16 4.53
CA ALA A 31 18.85 46.88 5.71
C ALA A 31 17.36 46.65 6.05
N ASP A 32 16.53 46.33 5.05
CA ASP A 32 15.08 46.12 5.23
C ASP A 32 14.72 44.65 5.53
N LEU A 33 15.71 43.75 5.51
CA LEU A 33 15.50 42.32 5.71
C LEU A 33 15.80 41.90 7.14
N SER A 34 14.99 40.98 7.67
CA SER A 34 15.26 40.35 8.95
C SER A 34 16.55 39.52 8.89
N ASN A 35 17.28 39.47 10.00
CA ASN A 35 18.58 38.78 10.12
C ASN A 35 19.70 39.42 9.27
N HIS A 36 19.63 40.71 8.97
CA HIS A 36 20.72 41.44 8.31
C HIS A 36 21.96 41.59 9.22
N ARG A 37 21.75 41.86 10.52
CA ARG A 37 22.84 42.06 11.47
C ARG A 37 23.30 40.72 12.04
N VAL A 38 24.60 40.61 12.32
CA VAL A 38 25.21 39.41 12.90
C VAL A 38 24.61 39.08 14.27
N GLU A 39 24.25 40.09 15.07
CA GLU A 39 23.61 39.89 16.38
C GLU A 39 22.26 39.15 16.26
N ASP A 40 21.43 39.53 15.29
CA ASP A 40 20.15 38.88 15.02
C ASP A 40 20.35 37.41 14.58
N GLN A 41 21.37 37.17 13.76
CA GLN A 41 21.74 35.82 13.31
C GLN A 41 22.22 34.94 14.47
N LEU A 42 22.99 35.49 15.42
CA LEU A 42 23.42 34.78 16.61
C LEU A 42 22.25 34.48 17.55
N ALA A 43 21.33 35.43 17.72
CA ALA A 43 20.10 35.19 18.48
C ALA A 43 19.24 34.08 17.86
N LEU A 44 19.12 34.05 16.53
CA LEU A 44 18.44 32.97 15.81
C LEU A 44 19.16 31.63 15.99
N LEU A 45 20.50 31.61 15.90
CA LEU A 45 21.29 30.40 16.10
C LEU A 45 21.09 29.82 17.51
N SER A 46 21.13 30.67 18.55
CA SER A 46 20.86 30.23 19.92
C SER A 46 19.46 29.63 20.05
N LYS A 47 18.46 30.20 19.37
CA LYS A 47 17.09 29.65 19.34
C LYS A 47 17.01 28.30 18.63
N VAL A 48 17.73 28.12 17.51
CA VAL A 48 17.76 26.85 16.77
C VAL A 48 18.47 25.77 17.58
N LEU A 49 19.61 26.08 18.21
CA LEU A 49 20.33 25.13 19.06
C LEU A 49 19.53 24.74 20.32
N SER A 50 18.68 25.63 20.81
CA SER A 50 17.79 25.35 21.95
C SER A 50 16.50 24.63 21.53
N ALA A 51 16.21 24.52 20.23
CA ALA A 51 15.05 23.78 19.75
C ALA A 51 15.34 22.28 19.88
N GLY A 52 14.50 21.56 20.63
CA GLY A 52 14.59 20.11 20.75
C GLY A 52 14.08 19.38 19.50
N ASP A 53 14.41 18.10 19.40
CA ASP A 53 14.06 17.21 18.28
C ASP A 53 12.54 17.08 18.05
N ASP A 54 11.73 17.37 19.07
CA ASP A 54 10.27 17.42 18.97
C ASP A 54 9.79 18.44 17.91
N LYS A 55 10.61 19.45 17.61
CA LYS A 55 10.33 20.47 16.58
C LYS A 55 10.87 20.11 15.20
N VAL A 56 11.60 19.00 15.08
CA VAL A 56 12.24 18.52 13.83
C VAL A 56 11.31 17.57 13.05
N GLY A 57 10.16 17.21 13.60
CA GLY A 57 9.12 16.43 12.93
C GLY A 57 8.30 17.24 11.90
N LEU A 58 7.73 16.52 10.93
CA LEU A 58 6.62 17.06 10.15
C LEU A 58 5.41 17.17 11.07
N GLU A 59 4.69 18.29 10.98
CA GLU A 59 3.37 18.38 11.58
C GLU A 59 2.49 17.30 10.93
N PRO A 60 1.94 16.33 11.69
CA PRO A 60 1.01 15.39 11.13
C PRO A 60 -0.25 16.15 10.74
N HIS A 61 -0.51 16.28 9.43
CA HIS A 61 -1.76 16.83 8.94
C HIS A 61 -2.76 15.70 8.72
N ASP A 62 -4.02 15.89 9.16
CA ASP A 62 -5.06 14.85 9.07
C ASP A 62 -5.33 14.38 7.63
N ASN A 63 -4.97 15.17 6.61
CA ASN A 63 -5.10 14.79 5.19
C ASN A 63 -3.89 14.04 4.61
N ASP A 64 -2.79 13.85 5.36
CA ASP A 64 -1.64 13.07 4.88
C ASP A 64 -1.87 11.55 4.98
N ALA A 65 -2.99 11.13 5.58
CA ALA A 65 -3.46 9.76 5.54
C ALA A 65 -4.15 9.49 4.20
N ASP A 66 -3.37 9.18 3.16
CA ASP A 66 -3.93 8.65 1.91
C ASP A 66 -4.85 7.45 2.24
N ASP A 67 -6.03 7.37 1.62
CA ASP A 67 -7.05 6.32 1.84
C ASP A 67 -6.49 4.87 1.72
N ILE A 68 -5.38 4.75 1.00
CA ILE A 68 -4.58 3.53 0.81
C ILE A 68 -3.97 3.01 2.13
N SER A 69 -3.62 3.90 3.05
CA SER A 69 -3.06 3.57 4.37
C SER A 69 -4.12 3.11 5.37
N LEU A 70 -5.38 3.48 5.15
CA LEU A 70 -6.53 3.14 6.00
C LEU A 70 -7.15 1.78 5.64
N GLN A 71 -6.91 1.28 4.42
CA GLN A 71 -7.36 -0.04 3.99
C GLN A 71 -6.49 -1.15 4.61
N LYS A 72 -6.74 -1.45 5.88
CA LYS A 72 -6.21 -2.64 6.54
C LYS A 72 -6.72 -3.88 5.79
N ALA A 73 -5.87 -4.49 4.96
CA ALA A 73 -6.19 -5.69 4.21
C ALA A 73 -6.63 -6.82 5.17
N HIS A 74 -7.94 -7.08 5.23
CA HIS A 74 -8.52 -8.10 6.09
C HIS A 74 -8.45 -9.46 5.40
N ARG A 75 -7.45 -10.28 5.76
CA ARG A 75 -7.31 -11.65 5.25
C ARG A 75 -8.04 -12.60 6.21
N SER A 76 -9.26 -13.01 5.87
CA SER A 76 -9.93 -14.09 6.59
C SER A 76 -9.53 -15.45 6.00
N THR A 77 -9.28 -16.43 6.86
CA THR A 77 -9.01 -17.81 6.44
C THR A 77 -10.34 -18.51 6.13
N GLY A 78 -10.64 -18.73 4.85
CA GLY A 78 -11.82 -19.46 4.39
C GLY A 78 -11.44 -20.61 3.45
N SER A 79 -12.30 -21.64 3.37
CA SER A 79 -12.17 -22.69 2.34
C SER A 79 -12.40 -22.09 0.96
N MET A 80 -11.58 -22.46 -0.03
CA MET A 80 -11.69 -21.96 -1.41
C MET A 80 -13.11 -22.17 -1.98
N SER A 81 -13.78 -23.26 -1.60
CA SER A 81 -15.16 -23.56 -2.02
C SER A 81 -16.18 -22.50 -1.60
N VAL A 82 -15.99 -21.90 -0.41
CA VAL A 82 -16.86 -20.84 0.14
C VAL A 82 -16.56 -19.52 -0.57
N MET A 83 -15.29 -19.23 -0.84
CA MET A 83 -14.90 -18.01 -1.54
C MET A 83 -15.34 -17.98 -3.00
N SER A 84 -15.34 -19.12 -3.68
CA SER A 84 -15.82 -19.24 -5.07
C SER A 84 -17.34 -19.30 -5.21
N GLY A 85 -18.09 -19.21 -4.09
CA GLY A 85 -19.56 -19.35 -4.11
C GLY A 85 -20.04 -20.74 -4.54
N SER A 86 -19.14 -21.72 -4.63
CA SER A 86 -19.43 -23.08 -5.09
C SER A 86 -19.76 -24.03 -3.93
N ASP A 87 -19.75 -23.53 -2.70
CA ASP A 87 -20.13 -24.31 -1.52
C ASP A 87 -21.62 -24.66 -1.61
N GLY A 88 -21.92 -25.95 -1.73
CA GLY A 88 -23.28 -26.45 -1.92
C GLY A 88 -23.79 -26.52 -3.37
N MET A 89 -23.00 -26.11 -4.36
CA MET A 89 -23.41 -26.18 -5.77
C MET A 89 -23.08 -27.55 -6.38
N VAL A 90 -24.08 -28.41 -6.55
CA VAL A 90 -23.94 -29.71 -7.23
C VAL A 90 -24.56 -29.61 -8.62
N TYR A 91 -23.76 -29.83 -9.66
CA TYR A 91 -24.24 -29.88 -11.04
C TYR A 91 -25.07 -31.16 -11.25
N MET A 92 -26.36 -31.00 -11.58
CA MET A 92 -27.24 -32.11 -11.93
C MET A 92 -27.24 -32.23 -13.46
N GLU A 93 -26.51 -33.21 -13.99
CA GLU A 93 -26.54 -33.52 -15.41
C GLU A 93 -27.81 -34.30 -15.77
N TYR A 94 -28.60 -33.78 -16.72
CA TYR A 94 -29.68 -34.54 -17.34
C TYR A 94 -29.14 -35.19 -18.61
N SER A 95 -28.87 -36.50 -18.52
CA SER A 95 -28.52 -37.31 -19.69
C SER A 95 -29.75 -37.44 -20.59
N ASN A 96 -29.81 -36.66 -21.67
CA ASN A 96 -30.81 -36.85 -22.72
C ASN A 96 -30.37 -37.95 -23.69
N GLU A 97 -30.12 -39.16 -23.21
CA GLU A 97 -29.88 -40.29 -24.09
C GLU A 97 -30.26 -41.60 -23.39
N LYS A 98 -31.03 -42.41 -24.12
CA LYS A 98 -31.61 -43.67 -23.67
C LYS A 98 -30.52 -44.69 -23.33
N HIS A 99 -29.94 -44.62 -22.14
CA HIS A 99 -29.15 -45.69 -21.57
C HIS A 99 -29.69 -46.08 -20.19
N LYS A 100 -30.16 -47.34 -20.13
CA LYS A 100 -30.53 -48.02 -18.90
C LYS A 100 -29.35 -47.98 -17.92
N HIS A 101 -29.68 -47.73 -16.65
CA HIS A 101 -28.84 -47.81 -15.45
C HIS A 101 -28.10 -46.53 -15.02
N SER A 102 -28.84 -45.56 -14.46
CA SER A 102 -28.30 -44.70 -13.39
C SER A 102 -29.04 -44.99 -12.09
N LYS A 103 -28.45 -45.87 -11.26
CA LYS A 103 -28.84 -45.98 -9.87
C LYS A 103 -28.36 -44.71 -9.16
N VAL A 104 -29.31 -43.85 -8.80
CA VAL A 104 -29.14 -42.86 -7.74
C VAL A 104 -28.73 -43.62 -6.47
N GLN A 105 -27.43 -43.62 -6.16
CA GLN A 105 -26.92 -44.09 -4.86
C GLN A 105 -26.44 -42.90 -4.06
N VAL A 106 -27.39 -42.34 -3.32
CA VAL A 106 -27.13 -41.73 -2.01
C VAL A 106 -26.45 -42.80 -1.14
N LYS A 107 -25.17 -42.58 -0.81
CA LYS A 107 -24.42 -43.00 0.40
C LYS A 107 -22.93 -43.03 0.07
N SER A 108 -22.20 -41.96 0.43
CA SER A 108 -20.73 -41.98 0.43
C SER A 108 -20.23 -42.95 1.51
N LYS A 109 -19.82 -44.15 1.10
CA LYS A 109 -19.01 -45.04 1.95
C LYS A 109 -17.65 -44.35 2.23
N PRO A 110 -17.05 -44.52 3.42
CA PRO A 110 -15.72 -44.00 3.69
C PRO A 110 -14.73 -44.59 2.67
N ARG A 111 -14.13 -43.72 1.85
CA ARG A 111 -13.24 -44.12 0.76
C ARG A 111 -11.91 -44.58 1.34
N ASP A 112 -11.68 -45.89 1.27
CA ASP A 112 -10.46 -46.58 1.72
C ASP A 112 -9.17 -45.86 1.25
N PRO A 113 -8.32 -45.39 2.18
CA PRO A 113 -7.11 -44.66 1.85
C PRO A 113 -6.08 -45.52 1.10
N ALA A 114 -6.15 -46.85 1.19
CA ALA A 114 -5.23 -47.75 0.52
C ALA A 114 -5.40 -47.77 -1.02
N LYS A 115 -6.61 -47.48 -1.51
CA LYS A 115 -6.96 -47.42 -2.93
C LYS A 115 -6.78 -46.03 -3.55
N ARG A 116 -6.19 -45.09 -2.81
CA ARG A 116 -5.87 -43.77 -3.36
C ARG A 116 -4.62 -43.85 -4.24
N HIS A 117 -4.69 -43.16 -5.36
CA HIS A 117 -3.56 -42.97 -6.27
C HIS A 117 -2.36 -42.41 -5.47
N HIS A 118 -1.16 -42.92 -5.76
CA HIS A 118 0.03 -42.76 -4.91
C HIS A 118 0.34 -41.29 -4.57
N LEU A 119 0.12 -40.37 -5.50
CA LEU A 119 0.27 -38.92 -5.30
C LEU A 119 -0.64 -38.31 -4.22
N PHE A 120 -1.74 -38.96 -3.86
CA PHE A 120 -2.74 -38.45 -2.92
C PHE A 120 -2.79 -39.22 -1.60
N LYS A 121 -1.81 -40.09 -1.34
CA LYS A 121 -1.68 -40.80 -0.05
C LYS A 121 -1.15 -39.92 1.09
N GLN A 122 -0.46 -38.82 0.79
CA GLN A 122 0.28 -38.03 1.79
C GLN A 122 -0.44 -36.78 2.33
N ARG A 123 -1.67 -36.49 1.91
CA ARG A 123 -2.45 -35.43 2.57
C ARG A 123 -3.09 -35.97 3.85
N ARG A 124 -2.36 -35.87 4.97
CA ARG A 124 -2.97 -35.88 6.30
C ARG A 124 -3.60 -34.49 6.52
N GLY A 125 -4.88 -34.48 6.89
CA GLY A 125 -5.53 -33.30 7.45
C GLY A 125 -5.05 -33.04 8.87
#